data_AF-A0A359DB59-F1
#
_entry.id   AF-A0A359DB59-F1
#
_cell.length_a   1.000
_cell.length_b   1.000
_cell.length_c   1.000
_cell.angle_alpha   90.00
_cell.angle_beta   90.00
_cell.angle_gamma   90.00
#
_symmetry.space_group_name_H-M   'P 1'
#
loop_
_entity.id
_entity.type
_entity.pdbx_description
1 polymer ?
#
loop_
_entity_poly.entity_id
_entity_poly.type
_entity_poly.pdbx_seq_one_letter_code
_entity_poly.pdbx_strand_id
1 'polypeptide(L)'
;MKSRLTIEALIIFLLGGVPLIASYMLGGAENLGAMVKNLITSNNFLTYYLVSLFVAFLIVGSLNWLIWKPSESSREAWRVITTVLHETGSGALGLIRVAAGVLLTFPAIWLIAEPENFKIEKVAHLILYGLIAYGECVIISGWHKDMQRKARVHR
;
A
#
# COMPACT_ATOMS: atom_id res chain seq x y z
N MET A 1 -18.21 -0.47 6.35
CA MET A 1 -17.15 0.55 6.09
C MET A 1 -16.30 0.83 7.33
N LYS A 2 -16.90 1.17 8.50
CA LYS A 2 -16.16 1.40 9.76
C LYS A 2 -15.16 0.28 10.12
N SER A 3 -15.59 -0.99 10.08
CA SER A 3 -14.69 -2.14 10.34
C SER A 3 -13.51 -2.25 9.35
N ARG A 4 -13.67 -1.84 8.08
CA ARG A 4 -12.57 -1.89 7.09
C ARG A 4 -11.50 -0.85 7.38
N LEU A 5 -11.92 0.37 7.72
CA LEU A 5 -11.01 1.45 8.12
C LEU A 5 -10.15 1.02 9.32
N THR A 6 -10.78 0.52 10.38
CA THR A 6 -10.04 0.11 11.59
C THR A 6 -9.07 -1.03 11.32
N ILE A 7 -9.47 -2.04 10.53
CA ILE A 7 -8.58 -3.15 10.15
C ILE A 7 -7.40 -2.62 9.32
N GLU A 8 -7.65 -1.75 8.35
CA GLU A 8 -6.59 -1.23 7.49
C GLU A 8 -5.61 -0.37 8.30
N ALA A 9 -6.11 0.43 9.24
CA ALA A 9 -5.27 1.22 10.15
C ALA A 9 -4.34 0.33 10.98
N LEU A 10 -4.86 -0.79 11.52
CA LEU A 10 -4.05 -1.76 12.25
C LEU A 10 -3.02 -2.44 11.36
N ILE A 11 -3.38 -2.86 10.14
CA ILE A 11 -2.45 -3.47 9.19
C ILE A 11 -1.32 -2.49 8.85
N ILE A 12 -1.67 -1.25 8.51
CA ILE A 12 -0.71 -0.19 8.16
C ILE A 12 0.23 0.11 9.33
N PHE A 13 -0.32 0.22 10.54
CA PHE A 13 0.46 0.42 11.74
C PHE A 13 1.42 -0.75 12.01
N LEU A 14 0.96 -2.00 11.90
CA LEU A 14 1.80 -3.18 12.12
C LEU A 14 2.89 -3.34 11.04
N LEU A 15 2.59 -3.02 9.79
CA LEU A 15 3.53 -3.19 8.68
C LEU A 15 4.56 -2.06 8.57
N GLY A 16 4.15 -0.81 8.78
CA GLY A 16 5.02 0.36 8.63
C GLY A 16 5.38 1.02 9.95
N GLY A 17 4.40 1.19 10.85
CA GLY A 17 4.58 1.94 12.10
C GLY A 17 5.44 1.21 13.14
N VAL A 18 5.14 -0.06 13.43
CA VAL A 18 5.87 -0.86 14.42
C VAL A 18 7.35 -1.02 14.05
N PRO A 19 7.73 -1.39 12.81
CA PRO A 19 9.14 -1.48 12.43
C PRO A 19 9.86 -0.11 12.48
N LEU A 20 9.16 0.98 12.17
CA LEU A 20 9.72 2.33 12.27
C LEU A 20 10.02 2.72 13.73
N ILE A 21 9.08 2.44 14.64
CA ILE A 21 9.27 2.66 16.09
C ILE A 21 10.44 1.80 16.58
N ALA A 22 10.48 0.51 16.23
CA ALA A 22 11.57 -0.39 16.61
C ALA A 22 12.94 0.11 16.10
N SER A 23 13.00 0.57 14.85
CA SER A 23 14.21 1.15 14.25
C SER A 23 14.71 2.38 15.02
N TYR A 24 13.80 3.26 15.41
CA TYR A 24 14.11 4.42 16.26
C TYR A 24 14.60 4.00 17.66
N MET A 25 13.97 3.01 18.29
CA MET A 25 14.40 2.53 19.61
C MET A 25 15.80 1.88 19.58
N LEU A 26 16.21 1.30 18.44
CA LEU A 26 17.50 0.59 18.31
C LEU A 26 18.67 1.51 17.93
N GLY A 27 18.45 2.62 17.24
CA GLY A 27 19.53 3.51 16.81
C GLY A 27 19.13 4.96 16.54
N GLY A 28 18.03 5.40 17.16
CA GLY A 28 17.57 6.79 17.13
C GLY A 28 17.27 7.31 15.71
N ALA A 29 17.54 8.59 15.53
CA ALA A 29 17.26 9.31 14.28
C ALA A 29 18.10 8.80 13.09
N GLU A 30 19.28 8.23 13.32
CA GLU A 30 20.15 7.70 12.25
C GLU A 30 19.51 6.49 11.56
N ASN A 31 19.08 5.50 12.33
CA ASN A 31 18.39 4.32 11.82
C ASN A 31 17.04 4.67 11.20
N LEU A 32 16.33 5.64 11.77
CA LEU A 32 15.10 6.19 11.20
C LEU A 32 15.35 6.79 9.80
N GLY A 33 16.40 7.61 9.68
CA GLY A 33 16.81 8.23 8.41
C GLY A 33 17.23 7.19 7.37
N ALA A 34 18.00 6.17 7.76
CA ALA A 34 18.39 5.06 6.88
C ALA A 34 17.17 4.27 6.39
N MET A 35 16.23 3.96 7.28
CA MET A 35 15.00 3.24 6.93
C MET A 35 14.12 4.05 5.96
N VAL A 36 13.91 5.34 6.24
CA VAL A 36 13.15 6.23 5.36
C VAL A 36 13.84 6.39 4.00
N LYS A 37 15.17 6.52 3.95
CA LYS A 37 15.92 6.62 2.69
C LYS A 37 15.86 5.33 1.86
N ASN A 38 15.81 4.18 2.51
CA ASN A 38 15.66 2.88 1.82
C ASN A 38 14.23 2.67 1.29
N LEU A 39 13.22 3.16 2.00
CA LEU A 39 11.82 3.10 1.59
C LEU A 39 11.47 4.12 0.53
N ILE A 40 11.90 5.36 0.71
CA ILE A 40 11.73 6.47 -0.22
C ILE A 40 12.98 6.50 -1.09
N THR A 41 13.04 5.58 -2.05
CA THR A 41 14.04 5.71 -3.11
C THR A 41 13.75 7.02 -3.83
N SER A 42 14.72 7.94 -3.90
CA SER A 42 14.63 9.21 -4.64
C SER A 42 14.49 9.04 -6.16
N ASN A 43 14.29 7.81 -6.62
CA ASN A 43 14.19 7.43 -8.01
C ASN A 43 12.72 7.35 -8.40
N ASN A 44 12.26 8.34 -9.18
CA ASN A 44 10.92 8.41 -9.74
C ASN A 44 10.50 7.11 -10.45
N PHE A 45 11.46 6.31 -10.94
CA PHE A 45 11.22 5.00 -11.55
C PHE A 45 10.44 4.05 -10.64
N LEU A 46 10.81 3.90 -9.35
CA LEU A 46 10.15 2.96 -8.46
C LEU A 46 8.70 3.38 -8.18
N THR A 47 8.48 4.70 -8.01
CA THR A 47 7.15 5.28 -7.87
C THR A 47 6.30 5.03 -9.11
N TYR A 48 6.81 5.34 -10.32
CA TYR A 48 6.08 5.07 -11.57
C TYR A 48 5.86 3.57 -11.82
N TYR A 49 6.80 2.73 -11.42
CA TYR A 49 6.67 1.27 -11.50
C TYR A 49 5.55 0.75 -10.60
N LEU A 50 5.48 1.18 -9.35
CA LEU A 50 4.41 0.80 -8.42
C LEU A 50 3.04 1.32 -8.88
N VAL A 51 2.99 2.57 -9.36
CA VAL A 51 1.76 3.14 -9.94
C VAL A 51 1.35 2.38 -11.20
N SER A 52 2.28 2.01 -12.08
CA SER A 52 1.95 1.29 -13.31
C SER A 52 1.50 -0.16 -13.04
N LEU A 53 2.12 -0.86 -12.10
CA LEU A 53 1.64 -2.16 -11.62
C LEU A 53 0.24 -2.06 -11.02
N PHE A 54 -0.03 -0.99 -10.27
CA PHE A 54 -1.34 -0.73 -9.72
C PHE A 54 -2.39 -0.49 -10.81
N VAL A 55 -2.09 0.36 -11.79
CA VAL A 55 -2.97 0.62 -12.94
C VAL A 55 -3.21 -0.66 -13.75
N ALA A 56 -2.18 -1.47 -13.98
CA ALA A 56 -2.32 -2.77 -14.66
C ALA A 56 -3.26 -3.73 -13.91
N PHE A 57 -3.15 -3.78 -12.58
CA PHE A 57 -4.07 -4.54 -11.74
C PHE A 57 -5.52 -4.04 -11.86
N LEU A 58 -5.74 -2.72 -11.82
CA LEU A 58 -7.08 -2.13 -11.96
C LEU A 58 -7.71 -2.43 -13.32
N ILE A 59 -6.92 -2.29 -14.40
CA ILE A 59 -7.37 -2.52 -15.77
C ILE A 59 -7.82 -3.97 -15.94
N VAL A 60 -6.98 -4.94 -15.57
CA VAL A 60 -7.31 -6.36 -15.79
C VAL A 60 -8.44 -6.82 -14.89
N GLY A 61 -8.46 -6.35 -13.64
CA GLY A 61 -9.56 -6.63 -12.72
C GLY A 61 -10.92 -6.11 -13.22
N SER A 62 -10.93 -4.95 -13.87
CA SER A 62 -12.14 -4.34 -14.45
C SER A 62 -12.54 -4.99 -15.78
N LEU A 63 -11.57 -5.33 -16.63
CA LEU A 63 -11.82 -5.94 -17.95
C LEU A 63 -12.24 -7.40 -17.90
N ASN A 64 -12.16 -8.06 -16.74
CA ASN A 64 -12.51 -9.47 -16.59
C ASN A 64 -13.97 -9.78 -16.98
N TRP A 65 -14.87 -8.80 -16.88
CA TRP A 65 -16.28 -8.93 -17.28
C TRP A 65 -16.54 -8.54 -18.75
N LEU A 66 -15.66 -7.75 -19.36
CA LEU A 66 -15.87 -7.21 -20.71
C LEU A 66 -15.33 -8.13 -21.82
N ILE A 67 -14.33 -8.95 -21.51
CA ILE A 67 -13.65 -9.79 -22.51
C ILE A 67 -14.38 -11.13 -22.65
N TRP A 68 -15.07 -11.31 -23.78
CA TRP A 68 -15.58 -12.61 -24.22
C TRP A 68 -14.39 -13.54 -24.53
N LYS A 69 -14.35 -14.70 -23.86
CA LYS A 69 -13.31 -15.73 -24.05
C LYS A 69 -13.91 -16.96 -24.76
N PRO A 70 -13.85 -17.02 -26.10
CA PRO A 70 -14.54 -18.05 -26.88
C PRO A 70 -13.90 -19.44 -26.80
N SER A 71 -12.59 -19.55 -26.56
CA SER A 71 -11.87 -20.84 -26.49
C SER A 71 -11.40 -21.22 -25.08
N GLU A 72 -11.26 -22.52 -24.81
CA GLU A 72 -10.65 -23.06 -23.58
C GLU A 72 -9.23 -22.50 -23.35
N SER A 73 -8.40 -22.46 -24.39
CA SER A 73 -7.04 -21.90 -24.32
C SER A 73 -7.00 -20.41 -23.95
N SER A 74 -7.96 -19.61 -24.46
CA SER A 74 -8.08 -18.19 -24.12
C SER A 74 -8.53 -17.97 -22.68
N ARG A 75 -9.36 -18.87 -22.13
CA ARG A 75 -9.78 -18.83 -20.73
C ARG A 75 -8.62 -19.17 -19.80
N GLU A 76 -7.81 -20.16 -20.16
CA GLU A 76 -6.65 -20.59 -19.38
C GLU A 76 -5.55 -19.52 -19.35
N ALA A 77 -5.19 -18.96 -20.51
CA ALA A 77 -4.25 -17.84 -20.59
C ALA A 77 -4.73 -16.63 -19.77
N TRP A 78 -6.02 -16.31 -19.85
CA TRP A 78 -6.59 -15.23 -19.06
C TRP A 78 -6.56 -15.52 -17.56
N ARG A 79 -6.78 -16.77 -17.16
CA ARG A 79 -6.68 -17.19 -15.75
C ARG A 79 -5.27 -16.93 -15.22
N VAL A 80 -4.24 -17.33 -15.95
CA VAL A 80 -2.84 -17.08 -15.60
C VAL A 80 -2.57 -15.58 -15.44
N ILE A 81 -2.99 -14.76 -16.42
CA ILE A 81 -2.82 -13.30 -16.37
C ILE A 81 -3.47 -12.70 -15.12
N THR A 82 -4.73 -13.09 -14.84
CA THR A 82 -5.44 -12.57 -13.66
C THR A 82 -4.81 -13.02 -12.34
N THR A 83 -4.28 -14.24 -12.27
CA THR A 83 -3.59 -14.74 -11.07
C THR A 83 -2.29 -13.98 -10.83
N VAL A 84 -1.46 -13.80 -11.86
CA VAL A 84 -0.19 -13.05 -11.74
C VAL A 84 -0.47 -11.62 -11.30
N LEU A 85 -1.38 -10.91 -11.98
CA LEU A 85 -1.69 -9.53 -11.64
C LEU A 85 -2.31 -9.38 -10.25
N HIS A 86 -3.11 -10.35 -9.81
CA HIS A 86 -3.64 -10.37 -8.46
C HIS A 86 -2.53 -10.50 -7.41
N GLU A 87 -1.57 -11.40 -7.63
CA GLU A 87 -0.43 -11.57 -6.73
C GLU A 87 0.44 -10.32 -6.70
N THR A 88 0.76 -9.77 -7.88
CA THR A 88 1.55 -8.53 -8.00
C THR A 88 0.82 -7.33 -7.39
N GLY A 89 -0.49 -7.20 -7.60
CA GLY A 89 -1.31 -6.14 -7.01
C GLY A 89 -1.41 -6.25 -5.49
N SER A 90 -1.49 -7.47 -4.94
CA SER A 90 -1.42 -7.73 -3.50
C SER A 90 -0.07 -7.31 -2.91
N GLY A 91 1.03 -7.63 -3.59
CA GLY A 91 2.37 -7.20 -3.22
C GLY A 91 2.55 -5.68 -3.24
N ALA A 92 2.09 -5.02 -4.31
CA ALA A 92 2.10 -3.56 -4.42
C ALA A 92 1.29 -2.89 -3.31
N LEU A 93 0.11 -3.42 -2.99
CA LEU A 93 -0.70 -2.96 -1.85
C LEU A 93 0.05 -3.11 -0.52
N GLY A 94 0.81 -4.19 -0.34
CA GLY A 94 1.71 -4.37 0.80
C GLY A 94 2.72 -3.23 0.94
N LEU A 95 3.36 -2.82 -0.16
CA LEU A 95 4.32 -1.72 -0.16
C LEU A 95 3.67 -0.37 0.17
N ILE A 96 2.49 -0.09 -0.39
CA ILE A 96 1.75 1.14 -0.09
C ILE A 96 1.36 1.19 1.39
N ARG A 97 0.98 0.06 1.99
CA ARG A 97 0.68 -0.03 3.43
C ARG A 97 1.89 0.28 4.30
N VAL A 98 3.07 -0.23 3.94
CA VAL A 98 4.32 0.08 4.66
C VAL A 98 4.60 1.58 4.54
N ALA A 99 4.54 2.14 3.33
CA ALA A 99 4.77 3.57 3.10
C ALA A 99 3.79 4.45 3.89
N ALA A 100 2.49 4.14 3.86
CA ALA A 100 1.47 4.83 4.64
C ALA A 100 1.78 4.77 6.15
N GLY A 101 2.18 3.59 6.66
CA GLY A 101 2.49 3.40 8.07
C GLY A 101 3.70 4.21 8.51
N VAL A 102 4.75 4.24 7.68
CA VAL A 102 5.94 5.05 7.92
C VAL A 102 5.59 6.55 7.92
N LEU A 103 4.89 7.02 6.89
CA LEU A 103 4.53 8.43 6.73
C LEU A 103 3.62 8.96 7.86
N LEU A 104 2.71 8.12 8.37
CA LEU A 104 1.82 8.49 9.46
C LEU A 104 2.47 8.36 10.84
N THR A 105 3.39 7.41 11.02
CA THR A 105 4.03 7.16 12.33
C THR A 105 5.24 8.08 12.56
N PHE A 106 5.97 8.46 11.50
CA PHE A 106 7.14 9.34 11.62
C PHE A 106 6.82 10.68 12.32
N PRO A 107 5.77 11.42 11.96
CA PRO A 107 5.40 12.65 12.67
C PRO A 107 5.08 12.42 14.15
N ALA A 108 4.48 11.28 14.50
CA ALA A 108 4.19 10.94 15.88
C ALA A 108 5.47 10.66 16.69
N ILE A 109 6.44 9.96 16.10
CA ILE A 109 7.76 9.75 16.72
C ILE A 109 8.44 11.11 16.95
N TRP A 110 8.46 11.99 15.95
CA TRP A 110 9.08 13.31 16.09
C TRP A 110 8.41 14.14 17.18
N LEU A 111 7.07 14.18 17.21
CA LEU A 111 6.31 14.92 18.22
C LEU A 111 6.63 14.45 19.65
N ILE A 112 6.88 13.15 19.85
CA ILE A 112 7.16 12.57 21.17
C ILE A 112 8.64 12.72 21.54
N ALA A 113 9.54 12.52 20.57
CA ALA A 113 10.98 12.48 20.81
C ALA A 113 11.62 13.87 20.92
N GLU A 114 11.21 14.83 20.08
CA GLU A 114 11.76 16.18 20.01
C GLU A 114 10.63 17.23 19.85
N PRO A 115 9.76 17.38 20.87
CA PRO A 115 8.60 18.27 20.79
C PRO A 115 8.98 19.74 20.54
N GLU A 116 10.12 20.19 21.06
CA GLU A 116 10.64 21.56 20.86
C GLU A 116 11.00 21.89 19.41
N ASN A 117 11.39 20.88 18.63
CA ASN A 117 11.76 21.04 17.22
C ASN A 117 10.59 20.76 16.26
N PHE A 118 9.47 20.26 16.79
CA PHE A 118 8.33 19.87 16.00
C PHE A 118 7.61 21.09 15.41
N LYS A 119 7.56 21.16 14.08
CA LYS A 119 6.77 22.14 13.35
C LYS A 119 5.82 21.43 12.42
N ILE A 120 4.51 21.63 12.62
CA ILE A 120 3.47 20.97 11.82
C ILE A 120 3.66 21.22 10.32
N GLU A 121 4.10 22.42 9.94
CA GLU A 121 4.39 22.82 8.56
C GLU A 121 5.42 21.89 7.87
N LYS A 122 6.42 21.41 8.63
CA LYS A 122 7.46 20.51 8.12
C LYS A 122 6.99 19.07 7.94
N VAL A 123 5.92 18.66 8.62
CA VAL A 123 5.41 17.27 8.59
C VAL A 123 4.04 17.14 7.94
N ALA A 124 3.36 18.26 7.67
CA ALA A 124 2.01 18.28 7.12
C ALA A 124 1.90 17.54 5.79
N HIS A 125 2.91 17.67 4.92
CA HIS A 125 2.96 16.94 3.65
C HIS A 125 3.11 15.41 3.85
N LEU A 126 3.87 14.97 4.86
CA LEU A 126 4.00 13.55 5.20
C LEU A 126 2.68 12.98 5.68
N ILE A 127 1.99 13.71 6.57
CA ILE A 127 0.66 13.33 7.06
C ILE A 127 -0.33 13.27 5.89
N LEU A 128 -0.34 14.27 5.01
CA LEU A 128 -1.21 14.31 3.85
C LEU A 128 -0.98 13.11 2.91
N TYR A 129 0.28 12.85 2.52
CA TYR A 129 0.61 11.71 1.67
C TYR A 129 0.32 10.37 2.37
N GLY A 130 0.55 10.27 3.67
CA GLY A 130 0.19 9.11 4.47
C GLY A 130 -1.33 8.86 4.50
N LEU A 131 -2.14 9.91 4.61
CA LEU A 131 -3.61 9.82 4.57
C LEU A 131 -4.13 9.45 3.18
N ILE A 132 -3.51 9.98 2.12
CA ILE A 132 -3.83 9.59 0.73
C ILE A 132 -3.53 8.11 0.53
N ALA A 133 -2.32 7.67 0.86
CA ALA A 133 -1.91 6.26 0.75
C ALA A 133 -2.79 5.33 1.62
N TYR A 134 -3.18 5.77 2.81
CA TYR A 134 -4.15 5.06 3.66
C TYR A 134 -5.52 4.92 2.96
N GLY A 135 -6.03 5.99 2.37
CA GLY A 135 -7.27 5.99 1.60
C GLY A 135 -7.21 5.02 0.43
N GLU A 136 -6.12 5.04 -0.33
CA GLU A 136 -5.84 4.09 -1.41
C GLU A 136 -5.86 2.65 -0.89
N CYS A 137 -5.17 2.37 0.23
CA CYS A 137 -5.16 1.02 0.82
C CYS A 137 -6.58 0.52 1.14
N VAL A 138 -7.43 1.37 1.71
CA VAL A 138 -8.82 1.02 2.06
C VAL A 138 -9.66 0.71 0.82
N ILE A 139 -9.51 1.51 -0.24
CA ILE A 139 -10.22 1.32 -1.51
C ILE A 139 -9.78 0.02 -2.16
N ILE A 140 -8.47 -0.18 -2.28
CA ILE A 140 -7.87 -1.33 -2.96
C ILE A 140 -8.14 -2.62 -2.18
N SER A 141 -8.00 -2.60 -0.85
CA SER A 141 -8.29 -3.79 -0.03
C SER A 141 -9.77 -4.17 -0.07
N GLY A 142 -10.66 -3.18 -0.20
CA GLY A 142 -12.08 -3.39 -0.46
C GLY A 142 -12.32 -4.07 -1.81
N TRP A 143 -11.71 -3.55 -2.87
CA TRP A 143 -11.88 -4.07 -4.21
C TRP A 143 -11.31 -5.48 -4.37
N HIS A 144 -10.17 -5.75 -3.75
CA HIS A 144 -9.53 -7.07 -3.71
C HIS A 144 -10.44 -8.12 -3.06
N LYS A 145 -11.08 -7.78 -1.93
CA LYS A 145 -12.07 -8.66 -1.27
C LYS A 145 -13.29 -8.92 -2.14
N ASP A 146 -13.78 -7.91 -2.85
CA ASP A 146 -14.95 -8.03 -3.73
C ASP A 146 -14.64 -8.89 -4.96
N MET A 147 -13.43 -8.78 -5.54
CA MET A 147 -12.95 -9.67 -6.60
C MET A 147 -12.86 -11.12 -6.15
N GLN A 148 -12.27 -11.38 -4.98
CA GLN A 148 -12.19 -12.73 -4.41
C GLN A 148 -13.56 -13.33 -4.11
N ARG A 149 -14.54 -12.50 -3.75
CA ARG A 149 -15.92 -12.94 -3.54
C ARG A 149 -16.57 -13.36 -4.86
N LYS A 150 -16.45 -12.56 -5.92
CA LYS A 150 -16.97 -12.90 -7.25
C LYS A 150 -16.30 -14.15 -7.83
N ALA A 151 -15.00 -14.32 -7.65
CA ALA A 151 -14.27 -15.50 -8.10
C ALA A 151 -14.69 -16.80 -7.39
N ARG A 152 -15.18 -16.72 -6.14
CA ARG A 152 -15.71 -17.87 -5.39
C ARG A 152 -17.14 -18.27 -5.77
N VAL A 153 -17.94 -17.33 -6.26
CA VAL A 153 -19.34 -17.57 -6.68
C VAL A 153 -19.41 -18.23 -8.07
N HIS A 154 -18.35 -18.11 -8.87
CA HIS A 154 -18.24 -18.72 -10.21
C HIS A 154 -17.34 -19.98 -10.25
N ARG A 155 -17.00 -20.55 -9.10
CA ARG A 155 -16.45 -21.91 -8.98
C ARG A 155 -17.59 -22.88 -8.70
#